data_AF-A0A135W8F7-F1
#
_entry.id   AF-A0A135W8F7-F1
#
_cell.length_a   1.000
_cell.length_b   1.000
_cell.length_c   1.000
_cell.angle_alpha   90.00
_cell.angle_beta   90.00
_cell.angle_gamma   90.00
#
_symmetry.space_group_name_H-M   'P 1'
#
loop_
_entity.id
_entity.type
_entity.pdbx_description
1 polymer ?
#
loop_
_entity_poly.entity_id
_entity_poly.type
_entity_poly.pdbx_seq_one_letter_code
_entity_poly.pdbx_strand_id
1 'polypeptide(L)'
;MIQKLLDSGLHWEKKEFGRYGFLKISGSTDTDIYFVEKGSVRIFMMDDNEERIIRFGYTGNIIVSLDSFLSGKPSELYIQAIKKTIVRTATKKDFYEFIRSSEENLKFWNSILEDLVLQQMEREKDLLISSPKERFERVLKRSPKLFQEVPNKYIANYLRMSPETLSRLKKS
;
A
#
# COMPACT_ATOMS: atom_id res chain seq x y z
N MET A 1 4.85 -1.90 16.28
CA MET A 1 4.23 -0.68 15.70
C MET A 1 2.75 -0.93 15.38
N ILE A 2 2.42 -1.79 14.41
CA ILE A 2 1.02 -2.06 14.01
C ILE A 2 0.19 -2.70 15.12
N GLN A 3 0.77 -3.61 15.91
CA GLN A 3 0.08 -4.24 17.05
C GLN A 3 -0.42 -3.19 18.07
N LYS A 4 0.40 -2.17 18.36
CA LYS A 4 0.01 -1.04 19.23
C LYS A 4 -1.23 -0.31 18.70
N LEU A 5 -1.37 -0.17 17.37
CA LEU A 5 -2.54 0.46 16.75
C LEU A 5 -3.76 -0.47 16.74
N LEU A 6 -3.57 -1.79 16.66
CA LEU A 6 -4.68 -2.74 16.76
C LEU A 6 -5.20 -2.86 18.19
N ASP A 7 -4.33 -2.67 19.19
CA ASP A 7 -4.64 -2.77 20.61
C ASP A 7 -5.03 -1.42 21.23
N SER A 8 -5.05 -0.32 20.45
CA SER A 8 -5.24 1.03 20.97
C SER A 8 -6.68 1.38 21.37
N GLY A 9 -7.60 0.43 21.31
CA GLY A 9 -9.03 0.67 21.49
C GLY A 9 -9.69 1.42 20.32
N LEU A 10 -8.95 1.63 19.22
CA LEU A 10 -9.52 2.17 17.99
C LEU A 10 -10.65 1.26 17.50
N HIS A 11 -11.78 1.85 17.11
CA HIS A 11 -12.87 1.07 16.54
C HIS A 11 -12.47 0.58 15.15
N TRP A 12 -12.43 -0.74 14.99
CA TRP A 12 -12.11 -1.41 13.74
C TRP A 12 -13.33 -2.16 13.21
N GLU A 13 -13.79 -1.79 12.03
CA GLU A 13 -14.82 -2.54 11.31
C GLU A 13 -14.15 -3.58 10.41
N LYS A 14 -14.60 -4.83 10.46
CA LYS A 14 -14.08 -5.89 9.60
C LYS A 14 -14.80 -5.88 8.25
N LYS A 15 -14.05 -5.82 7.14
CA LYS A 15 -14.58 -5.89 5.77
C LYS A 15 -13.91 -7.01 4.98
N GLU A 16 -14.70 -7.72 4.18
CA GLU A 16 -14.21 -8.76 3.27
C GLU A 16 -14.41 -8.32 1.81
N PHE A 17 -13.36 -8.52 1.02
CA PHE A 17 -13.35 -8.23 -0.40
C PHE A 17 -13.03 -9.50 -1.18
N GLY A 18 -13.88 -9.80 -2.17
CA GLY A 18 -13.59 -10.83 -3.16
C GLY A 18 -12.35 -10.47 -3.97
N ARG A 19 -11.85 -11.44 -4.76
CA ARG A 19 -10.80 -11.16 -5.74
C ARG A 19 -11.25 -10.03 -6.67
N TYR A 20 -10.40 -9.02 -6.86
CA TYR A 20 -10.71 -7.81 -7.66
C TYR A 20 -11.79 -6.89 -7.07
N GLY A 21 -12.24 -7.14 -5.84
CA GLY A 21 -13.09 -6.19 -5.11
C GLY A 21 -12.35 -4.88 -4.84
N PHE A 22 -13.04 -3.77 -5.01
CA PHE A 22 -12.50 -2.44 -4.75
C PHE A 22 -12.77 -2.02 -3.31
N LEU A 23 -11.71 -1.58 -2.63
CA LEU A 23 -11.78 -0.86 -1.36
C LEU A 23 -12.05 0.62 -1.65
N LYS A 24 -11.39 1.13 -2.69
CA LYS A 24 -11.53 2.50 -3.22
C LYS A 24 -11.55 2.48 -4.74
N ILE A 25 -12.39 3.34 -5.33
CA ILE A 25 -12.40 3.61 -6.76
C ILE A 25 -11.85 5.02 -7.07
N SER A 26 -11.36 5.23 -8.29
CA SER A 26 -10.95 6.57 -8.75
C SER A 26 -12.12 7.56 -8.69
N GLY A 27 -11.81 8.81 -8.37
CA GLY A 27 -12.77 9.90 -8.24
C GLY A 27 -13.56 9.89 -6.93
N SER A 28 -13.42 8.87 -6.08
CA SER A 28 -13.98 8.89 -4.72
C SER A 28 -13.02 9.51 -3.73
N THR A 29 -13.58 10.15 -2.70
CA THR A 29 -12.86 10.46 -1.47
C THR A 29 -12.83 9.21 -0.60
N ASP A 30 -11.65 8.87 -0.12
CA ASP A 30 -11.41 7.80 0.85
C ASP A 30 -10.39 8.27 1.89
N THR A 31 -10.83 8.33 3.13
CA THR A 31 -10.00 8.71 4.27
C THR A 31 -9.88 7.58 5.28
N ASP A 32 -10.26 6.36 4.92
CA ASP A 32 -10.18 5.23 5.82
C ASP A 32 -8.76 4.67 5.86
N ILE A 33 -8.47 3.99 6.97
CA ILE A 33 -7.22 3.28 7.20
C ILE A 33 -7.52 1.79 7.20
N TYR A 34 -6.84 1.05 6.33
CA TYR A 34 -7.06 -0.38 6.17
C TYR A 34 -5.87 -1.17 6.72
N PHE A 35 -6.09 -1.98 7.75
CA PHE A 35 -5.16 -3.03 8.13
C PHE A 35 -5.50 -4.32 7.39
N VAL A 36 -4.56 -4.85 6.60
CA VAL A 36 -4.75 -6.10 5.86
C VAL A 36 -4.54 -7.29 6.81
N GLU A 37 -5.63 -7.85 7.32
CA GLU A 37 -5.62 -9.03 8.19
C GLU A 37 -5.23 -10.30 7.41
N LYS A 38 -5.72 -10.42 6.17
CA LYS A 38 -5.39 -11.52 5.26
C LYS A 38 -5.56 -11.08 3.83
N GLY A 39 -4.67 -11.53 2.94
CA GLY A 39 -4.83 -11.29 1.50
C GLY A 39 -3.80 -10.30 0.97
N SER A 40 -4.11 -9.69 -0.16
CA SER A 40 -3.28 -8.64 -0.74
C SER A 40 -4.10 -7.67 -1.59
N VAL A 41 -3.62 -6.43 -1.64
CA VAL A 41 -4.20 -5.30 -2.37
C VAL A 41 -3.12 -4.58 -3.17
N ARG A 42 -3.56 -3.82 -4.16
CA ARG A 42 -2.73 -2.91 -4.93
C ARG A 42 -3.34 -1.52 -4.93
N ILE A 43 -2.47 -0.52 -4.94
CA ILE A 43 -2.82 0.88 -5.17
C ILE A 43 -2.29 1.26 -6.55
N PHE A 44 -3.16 1.75 -7.42
CA PHE A 44 -2.80 2.09 -8.80
C PHE A 44 -3.66 3.22 -9.33
N MET A 45 -3.20 3.85 -10.41
CA MET A 45 -4.00 4.75 -11.24
C MET A 45 -4.07 4.20 -12.66
N MET A 46 -4.94 4.76 -13.48
CA MET A 46 -5.01 4.48 -14.92
C MET A 46 -4.29 5.59 -15.69
N ASP A 47 -3.54 5.21 -16.71
CA ASP A 47 -2.79 6.10 -17.61
C ASP A 47 -2.95 5.54 -19.03
N ASP A 48 -3.70 6.22 -19.89
CA ASP A 48 -4.05 5.76 -21.25
C ASP A 48 -4.57 4.31 -21.31
N ASN A 49 -5.44 3.93 -20.37
CA ASN A 49 -5.98 2.58 -20.17
C ASN A 49 -4.98 1.53 -19.66
N GLU A 50 -3.75 1.91 -19.36
CA GLU A 50 -2.78 1.07 -18.67
C GLU A 50 -2.81 1.32 -17.17
N GLU A 51 -2.77 0.24 -16.39
CA GLU A 51 -2.60 0.35 -14.96
C GLU A 51 -1.18 0.81 -14.62
N ARG A 52 -1.05 1.76 -13.69
CA ARG A 52 0.22 2.19 -13.13
C ARG A 52 0.22 1.90 -11.63
N ILE A 53 0.82 0.78 -11.23
CA ILE A 53 0.86 0.38 -9.82
C ILE A 53 1.89 1.21 -9.05
N ILE A 54 1.44 1.74 -7.91
CA ILE A 54 2.21 2.65 -7.06
C ILE A 54 2.62 1.97 -5.77
N ARG A 55 1.76 1.13 -5.17
CA ARG A 55 2.01 0.42 -3.92
C ARG A 55 1.26 -0.91 -3.85
N PHE A 56 1.71 -1.77 -2.94
CA PHE A 56 1.04 -3.01 -2.56
C PHE A 56 0.78 -3.03 -1.06
N GLY A 57 -0.25 -3.75 -0.66
CA GLY A 57 -0.46 -4.19 0.70
C GLY A 57 -0.70 -5.68 0.75
N TYR A 58 -0.22 -6.33 1.79
CA TYR A 58 -0.49 -7.73 2.08
C TYR A 58 -0.59 -7.93 3.58
N THR A 59 -0.89 -9.16 4.01
CA THR A 59 -1.07 -9.53 5.41
C THR A 59 -0.07 -8.82 6.34
N GLY A 60 -0.59 -8.08 7.31
CA GLY A 60 0.19 -7.32 8.27
C GLY A 60 0.53 -5.89 7.85
N ASN A 61 0.11 -5.42 6.67
CA ASN A 61 0.33 -4.03 6.25
C ASN A 61 -0.86 -3.13 6.60
N ILE A 62 -0.56 -1.85 6.79
CA ILE A 62 -1.54 -0.77 6.79
C ILE A 62 -1.53 -0.13 5.40
N ILE A 63 -2.71 0.15 4.86
CA ILE A 63 -2.95 0.75 3.57
C ILE A 63 -3.89 1.93 3.74
N VAL A 64 -3.54 3.02 3.06
CA VAL A 64 -4.28 4.28 3.08
C VAL A 64 -4.16 4.88 1.68
N SER A 65 -5.23 5.48 1.15
CA SER A 65 -5.12 6.39 0.01
C SER A 65 -4.50 7.69 0.53
N LEU A 66 -3.18 7.73 0.69
CA LEU A 66 -2.50 8.79 1.46
C LEU A 66 -2.81 10.21 0.95
N ASP A 67 -2.95 10.37 -0.36
CA ASP A 67 -3.34 11.61 -1.01
C ASP A 67 -4.73 12.11 -0.58
N SER A 68 -5.74 11.25 -0.66
CA SER A 68 -7.11 11.53 -0.24
C SER A 68 -7.22 11.62 1.28
N PHE A 69 -6.51 10.76 2.03
CA PHE A 69 -6.46 10.79 3.47
C PHE A 69 -5.93 12.12 4.00
N LEU A 70 -4.82 12.63 3.46
CA LEU A 70 -4.25 13.89 3.91
C LEU A 70 -5.08 15.10 3.43
N SER A 71 -5.46 15.12 2.15
CA SER A 71 -6.17 16.27 1.56
C SER A 71 -7.66 16.35 1.91
N GLY A 72 -8.29 15.23 2.25
CA GLY A 72 -9.74 15.11 2.38
C GLY A 72 -10.50 15.27 1.05
N LYS A 73 -9.80 15.12 -0.09
CA LYS A 73 -10.36 15.35 -1.43
C LYS A 73 -10.41 14.05 -2.24
N PRO A 74 -11.26 14.00 -3.29
CA PRO A 74 -11.23 12.91 -4.26
C PRO A 74 -9.83 12.67 -4.84
N SER A 75 -9.55 11.41 -5.14
CA SER A 75 -8.25 10.94 -5.65
C SER A 75 -8.45 10.02 -6.85
N GLU A 76 -7.50 10.05 -7.79
CA GLU A 76 -7.47 9.18 -8.97
C GLU A 76 -7.01 7.74 -8.66
N LEU A 77 -6.61 7.47 -7.42
CA LEU A 77 -6.12 6.17 -7.01
C LEU A 77 -7.26 5.17 -6.82
N TYR A 78 -7.04 3.96 -7.28
CA TYR A 78 -7.79 2.77 -6.91
C TYR A 78 -7.07 2.04 -5.79
N ILE A 79 -7.84 1.41 -4.89
CA ILE A 79 -7.35 0.37 -3.98
C ILE A 79 -8.18 -0.87 -4.26
N GLN A 80 -7.53 -1.94 -4.72
CA GLN A 80 -8.20 -3.15 -5.16
C GLN A 80 -7.55 -4.40 -4.61
N ALA A 81 -8.37 -5.36 -4.18
CA ALA A 81 -7.95 -6.67 -3.76
C ALA A 81 -7.39 -7.50 -4.94
N ILE A 82 -6.23 -8.12 -4.73
CA ILE A 82 -5.56 -9.00 -5.70
C ILE A 82 -6.08 -10.44 -5.59
N LYS A 83 -6.38 -10.86 -4.37
CA LYS A 83 -6.95 -12.17 -3.97
C LYS A 83 -8.07 -11.91 -2.96
N LYS A 84 -8.75 -12.96 -2.44
CA LYS A 84 -9.70 -12.76 -1.32
C LYS A 84 -8.96 -12.06 -0.18
N THR A 85 -9.46 -10.91 0.24
CA THR A 85 -8.79 -10.03 1.20
C THR A 85 -9.75 -9.67 2.33
N ILE A 86 -9.25 -9.75 3.54
CA ILE A 86 -9.92 -9.36 4.77
C ILE A 86 -9.14 -8.18 5.33
N VAL A 87 -9.85 -7.09 5.60
CA VAL A 87 -9.26 -5.90 6.22
C VAL A 87 -10.03 -5.53 7.48
N ARG A 88 -9.33 -4.86 8.38
CA ARG A 88 -9.94 -4.03 9.41
C ARG A 88 -9.84 -2.59 8.95
N THR A 89 -10.93 -1.85 9.01
CA THR A 89 -11.00 -0.45 8.62
C THR A 89 -11.28 0.43 9.83
N ALA A 90 -10.61 1.57 9.89
CA ALA A 90 -10.86 2.62 10.88
C ALA A 90 -10.99 3.96 10.17
N THR A 91 -11.86 4.83 10.69
CA THR A 91 -12.08 6.14 10.09
C THR A 91 -10.92 7.09 10.41
N LYS A 92 -10.70 8.09 9.55
CA LYS A 92 -9.74 9.18 9.84
C LYS A 92 -10.03 9.87 11.17
N LYS A 93 -11.31 10.03 11.52
CA LYS A 93 -11.74 10.65 12.76
C LYS A 93 -11.21 9.87 13.97
N ASP A 94 -11.54 8.59 14.05
CA ASP A 94 -11.15 7.74 15.18
C ASP A 94 -9.61 7.66 15.28
N PHE A 95 -8.93 7.57 14.14
CA PHE A 95 -7.47 7.51 14.10
C PHE A 95 -6.83 8.79 14.64
N TYR A 96 -7.36 9.96 14.27
CA TYR A 96 -6.86 11.24 14.80
C TYR A 96 -7.20 11.45 16.27
N GLU A 97 -8.33 10.95 16.75
CA GLU A 97 -8.62 10.93 18.19
C GLU A 97 -7.59 10.09 18.93
N PHE A 98 -7.25 8.90 18.43
CA PHE A 98 -6.18 8.06 18.99
C PHE A 98 -4.80 8.76 18.98
N ILE A 99 -4.41 9.37 17.87
CA ILE A 99 -3.11 10.05 17.77
C ILE A 99 -3.00 11.20 18.78
N ARG A 100 -4.10 11.93 18.99
CA ARG A 100 -4.13 13.09 19.88
C ARG A 100 -4.35 12.72 21.35
N SER A 101 -4.62 11.46 21.66
CA SER A 101 -4.91 11.05 23.04
C SER A 101 -3.67 11.02 23.93
N SER A 102 -2.46 10.97 23.37
CA SER A 102 -1.21 11.06 24.13
C SER A 102 -0.03 11.55 23.28
N GLU A 103 0.97 12.14 23.92
CA GLU A 103 2.21 12.55 23.24
C GLU A 103 2.96 11.34 22.63
N GLU A 104 2.86 10.17 23.26
CA GLU A 104 3.47 8.94 22.75
C GLU A 104 2.81 8.48 21.43
N ASN A 105 1.49 8.63 21.31
CA ASN A 105 0.76 8.30 20.08
C ASN A 105 1.06 9.30 18.96
N LEU A 106 1.28 10.57 19.30
CA LEU A 106 1.74 11.57 18.35
C LEU A 106 3.16 11.29 17.85
N LYS A 107 4.09 10.94 18.73
CA LYS A 107 5.46 10.51 18.36
C LYS A 107 5.42 9.28 17.46
N PHE A 108 4.58 8.31 17.79
CA PHE A 108 4.33 7.13 16.98
C PHE A 108 3.84 7.49 15.56
N TRP A 109 2.90 8.43 15.45
CA TRP A 109 2.42 8.91 14.15
C TRP A 109 3.51 9.61 13.34
N ASN A 110 4.34 10.45 13.99
CA ASN A 110 5.46 11.11 13.32
C ASN A 110 6.44 10.09 12.73
N SER A 111 6.78 9.02 13.47
CA SER A 111 7.64 7.95 12.94
C SER A 111 7.01 7.23 11.74
N ILE A 112 5.69 7.02 11.73
CA ILE A 112 4.99 6.46 10.55
C ILE A 112 5.12 7.40 9.35
N LEU A 113 4.94 8.71 9.55
CA LEU A 113 5.08 9.70 8.48
C LEU A 113 6.51 9.76 7.94
N GLU A 114 7.52 9.73 8.81
CA GLU A 114 8.93 9.66 8.42
C GLU A 114 9.20 8.43 7.55
N ASP A 115 8.76 7.25 7.97
CA ASP A 115 8.88 6.00 7.20
C ASP A 115 8.18 6.09 5.83
N LEU A 116 6.98 6.69 5.77
CA LEU A 116 6.24 6.88 4.53
C LEU A 116 6.99 7.79 3.55
N VAL A 117 7.57 8.89 4.04
CA VAL A 117 8.37 9.82 3.23
C VAL A 117 9.61 9.11 2.69
N LEU A 118 10.34 8.37 3.54
CA LEU A 118 11.52 7.61 3.10
C LEU A 118 11.17 6.56 2.04
N GLN A 119 10.06 5.83 2.22
CA GLN A 119 9.58 4.87 1.22
C GLN A 119 9.20 5.55 -0.10
N GLN A 120 8.64 6.76 -0.05
CA GLN A 120 8.33 7.55 -1.23
C GLN A 120 9.61 7.98 -1.97
N MET A 121 10.62 8.45 -1.26
CA MET A 121 11.93 8.77 -1.84
C MET A 121 12.60 7.55 -2.48
N GLU A 122 12.55 6.38 -1.83
CA GLU A 122 13.07 5.14 -2.42
C GLU A 122 12.31 4.73 -3.68
N ARG A 123 10.99 4.95 -3.72
CA ARG A 123 10.20 4.71 -4.93
C ARG A 123 10.61 5.63 -6.07
N GLU A 124 10.86 6.91 -5.79
CA GLU A 124 11.29 7.89 -6.79
C GLU A 124 12.64 7.52 -7.38
N LYS A 125 13.61 7.12 -6.55
CA LYS A 125 14.89 6.58 -7.02
C LYS A 125 14.69 5.42 -7.98
N ASP A 126 13.82 4.46 -7.63
CA ASP A 126 13.56 3.33 -8.52
C ASP A 126 12.93 3.74 -9.86
N LEU A 127 12.14 4.81 -9.90
CA LEU A 127 11.56 5.30 -11.16
C LEU A 127 12.62 5.95 -12.06
N LEU A 128 13.66 6.55 -11.49
CA LEU A 128 14.76 7.17 -12.23
C LEU A 128 15.80 6.15 -12.73
N ILE A 129 15.94 5.02 -12.04
CA ILE A 129 16.86 3.95 -12.44
C ILE A 129 16.38 3.31 -13.75
N SER A 130 17.20 3.37 -14.80
CA SER A 130 16.88 2.78 -16.10
C SER A 130 17.02 1.26 -16.13
N SER A 131 17.98 0.69 -15.38
CA SER A 131 18.27 -0.75 -15.35
C SER A 131 17.15 -1.57 -14.68
N PRO A 132 16.46 -2.47 -15.41
CA PRO A 132 15.44 -3.33 -14.80
C PRO A 132 16.01 -4.26 -13.73
N LYS A 133 17.22 -4.78 -13.94
CA LYS A 133 17.90 -5.66 -12.98
C LYS A 133 18.13 -4.95 -11.65
N GLU A 134 18.65 -3.73 -11.72
CA GLU A 134 18.92 -2.94 -10.51
C GLU A 134 17.64 -2.59 -9.76
N ARG A 135 16.57 -2.18 -10.46
CA ARG A 135 15.24 -1.97 -9.83
C ARG A 135 14.76 -3.24 -9.12
N PHE A 136 14.87 -4.40 -9.77
CA PHE A 136 14.49 -5.67 -9.19
C PHE A 136 15.29 -6.00 -7.91
N GLU A 137 16.62 -5.91 -7.96
CA GLU A 137 17.50 -6.23 -6.82
C GLU A 137 17.24 -5.31 -5.62
N ARG A 138 17.05 -4.01 -5.87
CA ARG A 138 16.70 -3.03 -4.82
C ARG A 138 15.38 -3.38 -4.13
N VAL A 139 14.35 -3.74 -4.91
CA VAL A 139 13.04 -4.12 -4.36
C VAL A 139 13.10 -5.47 -3.63
N LEU A 140 13.83 -6.45 -4.18
CA LEU A 140 14.03 -7.75 -3.53
C LEU A 140 14.74 -7.61 -2.19
N LYS A 141 15.77 -6.77 -2.12
CA LYS A 141 16.51 -6.50 -0.89
C LYS A 141 15.64 -5.87 0.19
N ARG A 142 14.83 -4.85 -0.17
CA ARG A 142 14.00 -4.12 0.82
C ARG A 142 12.70 -4.83 1.19
N SER A 143 12.12 -5.61 0.27
CA SER A 143 10.82 -6.26 0.47
C SER A 143 10.77 -7.64 -0.20
N PRO A 144 11.49 -8.64 0.34
CA PRO A 144 11.49 -9.99 -0.23
C PRO A 144 10.11 -10.66 -0.15
N LYS A 145 9.33 -10.36 0.90
CA LYS A 145 7.97 -10.90 1.09
C LYS A 145 6.99 -10.50 -0.03
N LEU A 146 7.21 -9.37 -0.69
CA LEU A 146 6.40 -8.94 -1.84
C LEU A 146 6.29 -10.04 -2.90
N PHE A 147 7.40 -10.72 -3.18
CA PHE A 147 7.50 -11.76 -4.22
C PHE A 147 6.83 -13.08 -3.84
N GLN A 148 6.40 -13.22 -2.59
CA GLN A 148 5.63 -14.36 -2.08
C GLN A 148 4.12 -14.02 -2.03
N GLU A 149 3.79 -12.76 -1.77
CA GLU A 149 2.41 -12.32 -1.54
C GLU A 149 1.66 -11.84 -2.78
N VAL A 150 2.41 -11.36 -3.78
CA VAL A 150 1.87 -10.68 -4.97
C VAL A 150 2.27 -11.44 -6.24
N PRO A 151 1.32 -11.70 -7.17
CA PRO A 151 1.63 -12.30 -8.47
C PRO A 151 2.64 -11.47 -9.28
N ASN A 152 3.58 -12.17 -9.93
CA ASN A 152 4.66 -11.54 -10.72
C ASN A 152 4.17 -10.50 -11.73
N LYS A 153 3.00 -10.69 -12.34
CA LYS A 153 2.46 -9.73 -13.33
C LYS A 153 2.29 -8.31 -12.75
N TYR A 154 1.85 -8.22 -11.49
CA TYR A 154 1.67 -6.93 -10.83
C TYR A 154 3.02 -6.36 -10.37
N ILE A 155 3.91 -7.21 -9.89
CA ILE A 155 5.28 -6.81 -9.51
C ILE A 155 6.01 -6.25 -10.74
N ALA A 156 5.89 -6.88 -11.90
CA ALA A 156 6.50 -6.41 -13.14
C ALA A 156 6.01 -5.01 -13.53
N ASN A 157 4.69 -4.77 -13.44
CA ASN A 157 4.09 -3.44 -13.67
C ASN A 157 4.64 -2.39 -12.69
N TYR A 158 4.71 -2.71 -11.40
CA TYR A 158 5.29 -1.83 -10.37
C TYR A 158 6.77 -1.50 -10.66
N LEU A 159 7.55 -2.50 -11.09
CA LEU A 159 8.95 -2.36 -11.46
C LEU A 159 9.19 -1.77 -12.86
N ARG A 160 8.14 -1.34 -13.57
CA ARG A 160 8.23 -0.79 -14.94
C ARG A 160 8.99 -1.71 -15.90
N MET A 161 8.59 -2.98 -15.94
CA MET A 161 9.17 -3.97 -16.86
C MET A 161 8.12 -5.00 -17.30
N SER A 162 8.45 -5.79 -18.32
CA SER A 162 7.57 -6.87 -18.77
C SER A 162 7.60 -8.05 -17.79
N PRO A 163 6.51 -8.85 -17.68
CA PRO A 163 6.49 -10.07 -16.87
C PRO A 163 7.58 -11.08 -17.25
N GLU A 164 7.93 -11.17 -18.54
CA GLU A 164 9.00 -12.04 -19.07
C GLU A 164 10.36 -11.58 -18.57
N THR A 165 10.60 -10.27 -18.57
CA THR A 165 11.83 -9.65 -18.04
C THR A 165 12.00 -10.00 -16.56
N LEU A 166 10.93 -9.82 -15.76
CA LEU A 166 10.95 -10.19 -14.34
C LEU A 166 11.19 -11.71 -14.16
N SER A 167 10.54 -12.54 -14.97
CA SER A 167 10.71 -14.00 -14.90
C SER A 167 12.15 -14.42 -15.17
N ARG A 168 12.83 -13.81 -16.15
CA ARG A 168 14.24 -14.05 -16.44
C ARG A 168 15.13 -13.65 -15.26
N LEU A 169 14.90 -12.47 -14.67
CA LEU A 169 15.68 -11.97 -13.53
C LEU A 169 15.53 -12.85 -12.29
N LYS A 170 14.36 -13.45 -12.04
CA LYS A 170 14.15 -14.37 -10.91
C LYS A 170 14.83 -15.74 -11.06
N LYS A 171 15.24 -16.10 -12.28
CA LYS A 171 15.87 -17.39 -12.61
C LYS A 171 17.40 -17.31 -12.69
N SER A 172 17.96 -16.10 -12.74
CA SER A 172 19.41 -15.84 -12.66
C SER A 172 19.86 -15.84 -11.22
#